data_AF-A0A2T0S1X5-F1
#
_entry.id   AF-A0A2T0S1X5-F1
#
_cell.length_a   1.000
_cell.length_b   1.000
_cell.length_c   1.000
_cell.angle_alpha   90.00
_cell.angle_beta   90.00
_cell.angle_gamma   90.00
#
_symmetry.space_group_name_H-M   'P 1'
#
loop_
_entity.id
_entity.type
_entity.pdbx_description
1 polymer ?
#
loop_
_entity_poly.entity_id
_entity_poly.type
_entity_poly.pdbx_seq_one_letter_code
_entity_poly.pdbx_strand_id
1 'polypeptide(L)'
;MTSTADLPAPVLLWQRWATLAAALTPLGHEDVWSVGATGAHHDDGGGNWSHLALVEDGRAVLYGYDHEYSDTTYAEPALDLLAGAPDWLPWDDLARLAADDQLGYVLWYEGDGPWQRVAYPDDLDDGLRQTAGPVLGEGAVRQELEEFVFQWGRHTVDTPEERDAVRSAATRLLGGFTAEALGDLLGRLTGVPVDLPAGVAVAATAGLLPGTVVPRVPPGTPPARRRVRSLSESGHERLVWDAMRREPERPRPVPAPVPALDDLVAWLRGHAPAGDGRCSLLMYADSASTAAQEGEHPPEERPGDGWAASFAELSDLVRRLRDAEADESHGRWLFLRIETTAGTVTVDRRYDGWPDWWADNGPSGPWLGNLRTEIGSREARWRPSWAPLLDPEVAYRPA
;
A
#
# COMPACT_ATOMS: atom_id res chain seq x y z
N MET A 1 -17.58 -10.59 14.67
CA MET A 1 -17.74 -10.24 16.10
C MET A 1 -17.05 -8.89 16.30
N THR A 2 -17.61 -8.00 17.10
CA THR A 2 -17.02 -6.68 17.39
C THR A 2 -16.21 -6.74 18.68
N SER A 3 -15.21 -5.87 18.81
CA SER A 3 -14.42 -5.67 20.03
C SER A 3 -14.38 -4.18 20.38
N THR A 4 -14.00 -3.89 21.62
CA THR A 4 -13.85 -2.50 22.10
C THR A 4 -12.40 -2.06 22.01
N ALA A 5 -12.17 -0.80 21.66
CA ALA A 5 -10.85 -0.17 21.68
C ALA A 5 -10.80 0.89 22.80
N ASP A 6 -9.68 0.92 23.52
CA ASP A 6 -9.43 1.94 24.54
C ASP A 6 -8.86 3.20 23.88
N LEU A 7 -9.75 4.10 23.50
CA LEU A 7 -9.43 5.38 22.89
C LEU A 7 -10.13 6.53 23.64
N PRO A 8 -9.55 7.74 23.63
CA PRO A 8 -10.19 8.92 24.19
C PRO A 8 -11.56 9.21 23.54
N ALA A 9 -12.44 9.92 24.25
CA ALA A 9 -13.72 10.35 23.70
C ALA A 9 -13.54 11.14 22.37
N PRO A 10 -14.46 11.01 21.40
CA PRO A 10 -14.29 11.62 20.08
C PRO A 10 -14.05 13.13 20.09
N VAL A 11 -14.70 13.85 21.01
CA VAL A 11 -14.52 15.31 21.15
C VAL A 11 -13.10 15.65 21.60
N LEU A 12 -12.48 14.83 22.45
CA LEU A 12 -11.10 15.04 22.88
C LEU A 12 -10.11 14.72 21.77
N LEU A 13 -10.34 13.65 21.00
CA LEU A 13 -9.54 13.36 19.80
C LEU A 13 -9.63 14.51 18.79
N TRP A 14 -10.84 15.00 18.52
CA TRP A 14 -11.08 16.14 17.64
C TRP A 14 -10.32 17.39 18.09
N GLN A 15 -10.40 17.74 19.37
CA GLN A 15 -9.69 18.90 19.92
C GLN A 15 -8.18 18.82 19.73
N ARG A 16 -7.59 17.64 19.97
CA ARG A 16 -6.15 17.42 19.77
C ARG A 16 -5.77 17.55 18.30
N TRP A 17 -6.53 16.91 17.41
CA TRP A 17 -6.32 16.97 15.97
C TRP A 17 -6.41 18.38 15.42
N ALA A 18 -7.47 19.10 15.80
CA ALA A 18 -7.69 20.48 15.40
C ALA A 18 -6.59 21.41 15.94
N THR A 19 -6.05 21.14 17.12
CA THR A 19 -4.93 21.90 17.68
C THR A 19 -3.66 21.68 16.86
N LEU A 20 -3.35 20.44 16.45
CA LEU A 20 -2.24 20.17 15.54
C LEU A 20 -2.42 20.88 14.20
N ALA A 21 -3.57 20.71 13.56
CA ALA A 21 -3.88 21.36 12.28
C ALA A 21 -3.71 22.89 12.36
N ALA A 22 -4.26 23.52 13.41
CA ALA A 22 -4.17 24.96 13.63
C ALA A 22 -2.74 25.43 13.98
N ALA A 23 -1.91 24.59 14.59
CA ALA A 23 -0.51 24.90 14.89
C ALA A 23 0.40 24.79 13.65
N LEU A 24 0.05 23.95 12.68
CA LEU A 24 0.89 23.61 11.54
C LEU A 24 0.57 24.42 10.29
N THR A 25 -0.69 24.75 10.09
CA THR A 25 -1.14 25.60 8.97
C THR A 25 -0.35 26.91 8.89
N PRO A 26 -0.03 27.64 9.99
CA PRO A 26 0.82 28.83 9.94
C PRO A 26 2.21 28.64 9.31
N LEU A 27 2.69 27.39 9.23
CA LEU A 27 4.01 27.01 8.72
C LEU A 27 3.95 26.48 7.28
N GLY A 28 2.76 26.40 6.67
CA GLY A 28 2.57 25.85 5.32
C GLY A 28 2.53 24.32 5.26
N HIS A 29 2.09 23.68 6.35
CA HIS A 29 1.93 22.23 6.48
C HIS A 29 0.45 21.83 6.65
N GLU A 30 -0.45 22.54 5.95
CA GLU A 30 -1.89 22.29 5.99
C GLU A 30 -2.31 20.96 5.33
N ASP A 31 -1.41 20.30 4.61
CA ASP A 31 -1.59 19.00 3.98
C ASP A 31 -1.37 17.83 4.96
N VAL A 32 -0.57 18.03 6.02
CA VAL A 32 -0.24 16.96 6.98
C VAL A 32 -1.32 16.76 8.02
N TRP A 33 -1.77 17.84 8.66
CA TRP A 33 -2.88 17.80 9.62
C TRP A 33 -3.91 18.84 9.20
N SER A 34 -5.12 18.40 8.88
CA SER A 34 -6.18 19.29 8.40
C SER A 34 -7.51 19.05 9.09
N VAL A 35 -8.35 20.08 9.10
CA VAL A 35 -9.74 20.01 9.56
C VAL A 35 -10.62 20.74 8.57
N GLY A 36 -11.73 20.11 8.19
CA GLY A 36 -12.71 20.67 7.27
C GLY A 36 -14.13 20.22 7.59
N ALA A 37 -15.04 20.49 6.65
CA ALA A 37 -16.46 20.17 6.79
C ALA A 37 -16.74 18.66 6.86
N THR A 38 -15.84 17.83 6.34
CA THR A 38 -15.97 16.36 6.29
C THR A 38 -15.28 15.64 7.44
N GLY A 39 -14.53 16.36 8.27
CA GLY A 39 -13.79 15.79 9.39
C GLY A 39 -12.38 16.35 9.53
N ALA A 40 -11.59 15.69 10.38
CA ALA A 40 -10.18 15.92 10.57
C ALA A 40 -9.38 14.83 9.85
N HIS A 41 -8.32 15.21 9.14
CA HIS A 41 -7.53 14.31 8.32
C HIS A 41 -6.05 14.46 8.65
N HIS A 42 -5.32 13.35 8.54
CA HIS A 42 -3.86 13.30 8.60
C HIS A 42 -3.37 12.53 7.38
N ASP A 43 -2.33 13.03 6.73
CA ASP A 43 -1.66 12.40 5.58
C ASP A 43 -0.18 12.78 5.60
N ASP A 44 0.73 11.80 5.67
CA ASP A 44 2.17 12.06 5.65
C ASP A 44 2.76 12.15 4.23
N GLY A 45 1.92 11.97 3.19
CA GLY A 45 2.30 11.94 1.79
C GLY A 45 3.02 10.65 1.35
N GLY A 46 3.27 9.72 2.27
CA GLY A 46 3.88 8.41 2.06
C GLY A 46 2.88 7.28 1.86
N GLY A 47 1.58 7.58 1.90
CA GLY A 47 0.51 6.59 1.87
C GLY A 47 -0.05 6.25 3.25
N ASN A 48 0.36 6.97 4.31
CA ASN A 48 -0.12 6.77 5.66
C ASN A 48 -1.07 7.88 6.06
N TRP A 49 -2.34 7.53 6.25
CA TRP A 49 -3.38 8.52 6.49
C TRP A 49 -4.43 8.04 7.50
N SER A 50 -5.08 9.00 8.14
CA SER A 50 -6.19 8.76 9.04
C SER A 50 -7.25 9.86 8.94
N HIS A 51 -8.49 9.51 9.26
CA HIS A 51 -9.63 10.41 9.19
C HIS A 51 -10.56 10.22 10.38
N LEU A 52 -10.86 11.32 11.06
CA LEU A 52 -11.83 11.39 12.14
C LEU A 52 -13.02 12.25 11.69
N ALA A 53 -14.20 11.65 11.64
CA ALA A 53 -15.45 12.38 11.43
C ALA A 53 -16.31 12.34 12.70
N LEU A 54 -16.70 13.51 13.19
CA LEU A 54 -17.77 13.64 14.16
C LEU A 54 -19.09 13.60 13.39
N VAL A 55 -19.94 12.64 13.72
CA VAL A 55 -21.23 12.44 13.07
C VAL A 55 -22.32 13.07 13.96
N GLU A 56 -23.45 13.43 13.37
CA GLU A 56 -24.65 13.83 14.11
C GLU A 56 -25.07 12.79 15.17
N ASP A 57 -25.93 13.20 16.12
CA ASP A 57 -26.45 12.33 17.18
C ASP A 57 -25.40 11.72 18.12
N GLY A 58 -24.28 12.43 18.35
CA GLY A 58 -23.25 11.98 19.31
C GLY A 58 -22.45 10.77 18.82
N ARG A 59 -22.36 10.59 17.50
CA ARG A 59 -21.60 9.51 16.87
C ARG A 59 -20.25 10.01 16.35
N ALA A 60 -19.32 9.09 16.14
CA ALA A 60 -18.06 9.39 15.45
C ALA A 60 -17.49 8.15 14.77
N VAL A 61 -16.68 8.36 13.75
CA VAL A 61 -15.90 7.31 13.10
C VAL A 61 -14.44 7.76 12.96
N LEU A 62 -13.51 6.86 13.24
CA LEU A 62 -12.08 7.02 13.02
C LEU A 62 -11.63 5.86 12.14
N TYR A 63 -11.05 6.17 10.99
CA TYR A 63 -10.58 5.16 10.05
C TYR A 63 -9.32 5.63 9.36
N GLY A 64 -8.54 4.70 8.84
CA GLY A 64 -7.26 5.03 8.24
C GLY A 64 -6.57 3.83 7.65
N TYR A 65 -5.39 4.09 7.11
CA TYR A 65 -4.53 3.10 6.48
C TYR A 65 -3.08 3.56 6.61
N ASP A 66 -2.25 2.63 7.05
CA ASP A 66 -0.80 2.71 7.02
C ASP A 66 -0.26 1.67 6.03
N HIS A 67 0.58 2.08 5.10
CA HIS A 67 1.12 1.22 4.05
C HIS A 67 2.03 0.10 4.60
N GLU A 68 2.75 0.36 5.68
CA GLU A 68 3.69 -0.59 6.29
C GLU A 68 3.09 -1.43 7.42
N TYR A 69 2.11 -0.90 8.15
CA TYR A 69 1.63 -1.46 9.42
C TYR A 69 0.16 -1.90 9.40
N SER A 70 -0.55 -1.78 8.28
CA SER A 70 -1.92 -2.30 8.14
C SER A 70 -1.94 -3.76 7.71
N ASP A 71 -1.43 -4.67 8.55
CA ASP A 71 -1.45 -6.11 8.31
C ASP A 71 -2.87 -6.65 8.07
N THR A 72 -3.89 -5.96 8.60
CA THR A 72 -5.31 -6.23 8.34
C THR A 72 -5.69 -6.24 6.86
N THR A 73 -5.01 -5.47 6.01
CA THR A 73 -5.25 -5.44 4.54
C THR A 73 -4.65 -6.67 3.83
N TYR A 74 -3.64 -7.29 4.44
CA TYR A 74 -2.96 -8.47 3.91
C TYR A 74 -3.36 -9.77 4.63
N ALA A 75 -4.31 -9.70 5.57
CA ALA A 75 -4.72 -10.82 6.39
C ALA A 75 -5.22 -12.03 5.58
N GLU A 76 -4.91 -13.23 6.07
CA GLU A 76 -5.34 -14.50 5.46
C GLU A 76 -6.02 -15.40 6.51
N PRO A 77 -7.33 -15.72 6.37
CA PRO A 77 -8.24 -15.25 5.33
C PRO A 77 -8.51 -13.74 5.39
N ALA A 78 -8.93 -13.15 4.27
CA ALA A 78 -9.23 -11.73 4.17
C ALA A 78 -10.25 -11.28 5.23
N LEU A 79 -9.97 -10.16 5.88
CA LEU A 79 -10.78 -9.61 6.95
C LEU A 79 -11.78 -8.58 6.41
N ASP A 80 -13.03 -8.67 6.84
CA ASP A 80 -14.04 -7.67 6.56
C ASP A 80 -14.13 -6.65 7.70
N LEU A 81 -13.42 -5.53 7.57
CA LEU A 81 -13.36 -4.46 8.57
C LEU A 81 -14.69 -3.71 8.77
N LEU A 82 -15.69 -3.95 7.92
CA LEU A 82 -17.02 -3.37 8.02
C LEU A 82 -18.08 -4.39 8.47
N ALA A 83 -17.66 -5.59 8.87
CA ALA A 83 -18.55 -6.64 9.33
C ALA A 83 -19.32 -6.23 10.60
N GLY A 84 -20.63 -6.04 10.46
CA GLY A 84 -21.51 -5.64 11.58
C GLY A 84 -21.34 -4.17 11.97
N ALA A 85 -20.75 -3.35 11.09
CA ALA A 85 -20.62 -1.92 11.30
C ALA A 85 -21.99 -1.22 11.17
N PRO A 86 -22.24 -0.10 11.90
CA PRO A 86 -23.53 0.57 11.88
C PRO A 86 -23.93 1.18 10.53
N ASP A 87 -25.24 1.25 10.25
CA ASP A 87 -25.79 1.80 9.01
C ASP A 87 -25.51 3.30 8.83
N TRP A 88 -25.24 4.03 9.91
CA TRP A 88 -24.98 5.48 9.87
C TRP A 88 -23.55 5.86 9.44
N LEU A 89 -22.65 4.88 9.28
CA LEU A 89 -21.27 5.14 8.85
C LEU A 89 -21.21 5.77 7.44
N PRO A 90 -20.09 6.45 7.09
CA PRO A 90 -19.86 6.96 5.73
C PRO A 90 -19.54 5.81 4.76
N TRP A 91 -20.55 4.99 4.47
CA TRP A 91 -20.40 3.73 3.75
C TRP A 91 -19.86 3.88 2.33
N ASP A 92 -20.19 4.97 1.62
CA ASP A 92 -19.68 5.20 0.26
C ASP A 92 -18.14 5.28 0.27
N ASP A 93 -17.56 6.01 1.22
CA ASP A 93 -16.11 6.13 1.38
C ASP A 93 -15.50 4.82 1.88
N LEU A 94 -16.05 4.27 2.96
CA LEU A 94 -15.51 3.08 3.60
C LEU A 94 -15.56 1.85 2.69
N ALA A 95 -16.64 1.65 1.94
CA ALA A 95 -16.76 0.50 1.03
C ALA A 95 -15.80 0.62 -0.15
N ARG A 96 -15.56 1.84 -0.66
CA ARG A 96 -14.56 2.08 -1.70
C ARG A 96 -13.15 1.80 -1.17
N LEU A 97 -12.79 2.36 -0.02
CA LEU A 97 -11.48 2.15 0.61
C LEU A 97 -11.22 0.67 0.93
N ALA A 98 -12.23 -0.05 1.43
CA ALA A 98 -12.14 -1.50 1.65
C ALA A 98 -11.98 -2.29 0.35
N ALA A 99 -12.57 -1.84 -0.76
CA ALA A 99 -12.43 -2.49 -2.05
C ALA A 99 -11.04 -2.28 -2.67
N ASP A 100 -10.43 -1.12 -2.40
CA ASP A 100 -9.13 -0.68 -2.89
C ASP A 100 -7.95 -1.16 -2.00
N ASP A 101 -8.20 -1.96 -0.96
CA ASP A 101 -7.22 -2.35 0.08
C ASP A 101 -6.54 -1.16 0.77
N GLN A 102 -7.25 -0.03 0.85
CA GLN A 102 -6.80 1.22 1.47
C GLN A 102 -7.57 1.48 2.77
N LEU A 103 -7.86 0.42 3.52
CA LEU A 103 -8.56 0.52 4.80
C LEU A 103 -7.91 -0.44 5.79
N GLY A 104 -7.04 0.09 6.66
CA GLY A 104 -6.37 -0.68 7.71
C GLY A 104 -7.25 -0.87 8.94
N TYR A 105 -8.04 0.16 9.30
CA TYR A 105 -8.94 0.10 10.46
C TYR A 105 -10.18 0.96 10.29
N VAL A 106 -11.24 0.57 11.00
CA VAL A 106 -12.44 1.39 11.22
C VAL A 106 -12.89 1.22 12.66
N LEU A 107 -12.93 2.31 13.39
CA LEU A 107 -13.52 2.39 14.72
C LEU A 107 -14.73 3.31 14.68
N TRP A 108 -15.80 2.92 15.35
CA TRP A 108 -17.00 3.72 15.49
C TRP A 108 -17.38 3.91 16.95
N TYR A 109 -18.00 5.04 17.22
CA TYR A 109 -18.42 5.47 18.54
C TYR A 109 -19.88 5.91 18.48
N GLU A 110 -20.68 5.50 19.46
CA GLU A 110 -22.08 5.90 19.57
C GLU A 110 -22.46 6.19 21.02
N GLY A 111 -23.04 7.38 21.24
CA GLY A 111 -23.54 7.80 22.55
C GLY A 111 -22.42 8.10 23.54
N ASP A 112 -22.42 7.42 24.69
CA ASP A 112 -21.38 7.50 25.72
C ASP A 112 -20.61 6.18 25.87
N GLY A 113 -20.70 5.30 24.86
CA GLY A 113 -20.09 3.97 24.87
C GLY A 113 -18.57 3.98 24.67
N PRO A 114 -17.92 2.80 24.63
CA PRO A 114 -16.54 2.69 24.16
C PRO A 114 -16.48 2.79 22.63
N TRP A 115 -15.31 3.09 22.09
CA TRP A 115 -15.02 2.86 20.69
C TRP A 115 -15.14 1.36 20.36
N GLN A 116 -15.77 1.04 19.25
CA GLN A 116 -15.98 -0.30 18.76
C GLN A 116 -15.30 -0.48 17.41
N ARG A 117 -14.83 -1.70 17.14
CA ARG A 117 -14.32 -2.11 15.84
C ARG A 117 -14.62 -3.57 15.58
N VAL A 118 -14.33 -4.05 14.38
CA VAL A 118 -14.30 -5.51 14.10
C VAL A 118 -13.19 -6.15 14.94
N ALA A 119 -13.46 -7.33 15.50
CA ALA A 119 -12.44 -8.10 16.22
C ALA A 119 -11.45 -8.71 15.22
N TYR A 120 -10.16 -8.50 15.47
CA TYR A 120 -9.09 -9.08 14.67
C TYR A 120 -8.59 -10.38 15.32
N PRO A 121 -8.02 -11.30 14.52
CA PRO A 121 -7.07 -12.27 15.05
C PRO A 121 -5.98 -11.61 15.89
N ASP A 122 -5.44 -12.34 16.87
CA ASP A 122 -4.31 -11.88 17.69
C ASP A 122 -3.10 -11.54 16.79
N ASP A 123 -2.28 -10.58 17.21
CA ASP A 123 -1.03 -10.13 16.57
C ASP A 123 -1.15 -9.33 15.25
N LEU A 124 -2.35 -9.03 14.74
CA LEU A 124 -2.47 -8.10 13.60
C LEU A 124 -2.35 -6.64 14.04
N ASP A 125 -1.38 -5.93 13.47
CA ASP A 125 -1.35 -4.47 13.50
C ASP A 125 -2.30 -3.92 12.43
N ASP A 126 -2.99 -2.83 12.76
CA ASP A 126 -3.92 -2.17 11.85
C ASP A 126 -3.44 -0.78 11.41
N GLY A 127 -2.29 -0.33 11.89
CA GLY A 127 -1.70 0.96 11.51
C GLY A 127 -2.31 2.16 12.24
N LEU A 128 -3.23 1.95 13.19
CA LEU A 128 -3.87 3.03 13.96
C LEU A 128 -2.86 3.88 14.73
N ARG A 129 -1.85 3.24 15.33
CA ARG A 129 -0.87 3.94 16.16
C ARG A 129 0.08 4.79 15.33
N GLN A 130 0.35 4.40 14.10
CA GLN A 130 1.28 5.08 13.20
C GLN A 130 0.60 6.29 12.55
N THR A 131 -0.69 6.15 12.19
CA THR A 131 -1.43 7.21 11.49
C THR A 131 -2.20 8.18 12.39
N ALA A 132 -2.62 7.74 13.58
CA ALA A 132 -3.38 8.58 14.53
C ALA A 132 -2.70 8.71 15.90
N GLY A 133 -1.57 8.04 16.12
CA GLY A 133 -0.82 8.02 17.38
C GLY A 133 -0.65 9.38 18.04
N PRO A 134 -0.25 10.43 17.29
CA PRO A 134 -0.06 11.77 17.84
C PRO A 134 -1.30 12.31 18.58
N VAL A 135 -2.52 11.95 18.19
CA VAL A 135 -3.74 12.46 18.86
C VAL A 135 -4.30 11.53 19.94
N LEU A 136 -3.84 10.28 20.02
CA LEU A 136 -4.40 9.29 20.96
C LEU A 136 -4.07 9.61 22.43
N GLY A 137 -2.92 10.25 22.68
CA GLY A 137 -2.45 10.58 24.03
C GLY A 137 -2.12 12.06 24.19
N GLU A 138 -2.32 12.60 25.39
CA GLU A 138 -1.91 13.98 25.71
C GLU A 138 -0.39 14.16 25.58
N GLY A 139 0.37 13.16 26.04
CA GLY A 139 1.83 13.15 25.88
C GLY A 139 2.27 13.12 24.43
N ALA A 140 1.56 12.36 23.58
CA ALA A 140 1.86 12.21 22.16
C ALA A 140 1.61 13.51 21.40
N VAL A 141 0.45 14.15 21.59
CA VAL A 141 0.13 15.41 20.88
C VAL A 141 1.06 16.54 21.31
N ARG A 142 1.50 16.55 22.57
CA ARG A 142 2.49 17.51 23.05
C ARG A 142 3.85 17.26 22.43
N GLN A 143 4.28 16.00 22.37
CA GLN A 143 5.53 15.63 21.70
C GLN A 143 5.50 16.05 20.23
N GLU A 144 4.40 15.81 19.54
CA GLU A 144 4.20 16.20 18.15
C GLU A 144 4.35 17.73 17.96
N LEU A 145 3.70 18.55 18.80
CA LEU A 145 3.87 20.00 18.80
C LEU A 145 5.32 20.44 19.07
N GLU A 146 6.02 19.77 19.99
CA GLU A 146 7.45 20.01 20.26
C GLU A 146 8.29 19.68 19.02
N GLU A 147 8.08 18.52 18.41
CA GLU A 147 8.80 18.06 17.21
C GLU A 147 8.61 19.01 16.03
N PHE A 148 7.39 19.51 15.82
CA PHE A 148 7.13 20.49 14.77
C PHE A 148 7.91 21.79 14.97
N VAL A 149 8.05 22.29 16.20
CA VAL A 149 8.85 23.50 16.45
C VAL A 149 10.32 23.26 16.10
N PHE A 150 10.91 22.16 16.58
CA PHE A 150 12.35 21.91 16.43
C PHE A 150 12.73 21.40 15.03
N GLN A 151 11.99 20.46 14.48
CA GLN A 151 12.33 19.82 13.21
C GLN A 151 11.80 20.61 12.01
N TRP A 152 10.51 20.97 12.01
CA TRP A 152 9.85 21.49 10.81
C TRP A 152 9.88 23.02 10.75
N GLY A 153 9.63 23.66 11.89
CA GLY A 153 9.82 25.11 12.11
C GLY A 153 11.30 25.52 12.14
N ARG A 154 12.22 24.56 12.06
CA ARG A 154 13.68 24.77 12.02
C ARG A 154 14.18 25.67 13.14
N HIS A 155 13.59 25.53 14.34
CA HIS A 155 14.02 26.30 15.50
C HIS A 155 15.47 25.92 15.87
N THR A 156 16.36 26.90 15.86
CA THR A 156 17.81 26.66 15.98
C THR A 156 18.34 26.71 17.41
N VAL A 157 17.54 27.19 18.38
CA VAL A 157 17.93 27.25 19.79
C VAL A 157 17.46 25.96 20.47
N ASP A 158 18.39 25.05 20.74
CA ASP A 158 18.09 23.75 21.31
C ASP A 158 18.79 23.55 22.66
N THR A 159 18.36 24.33 23.68
CA THR A 159 18.82 24.16 25.06
C THR A 159 17.73 23.48 25.91
N PRO A 160 18.09 22.84 27.05
CA PRO A 160 17.10 22.28 27.96
C PRO A 160 16.02 23.28 28.39
N GLU A 161 16.41 24.52 28.68
CA GLU A 161 15.49 25.59 29.08
C GLU A 161 14.52 25.95 27.94
N GLU A 162 14.99 25.99 26.70
CA GLU A 162 14.14 26.26 25.55
C GLU A 162 13.17 25.10 25.27
N ARG A 163 13.64 23.85 25.37
CA ARG A 163 12.77 22.66 25.29
C ARG A 163 11.67 22.68 26.35
N ASP A 164 11.98 23.05 27.59
CA ASP A 164 11.00 23.18 28.65
C ASP A 164 10.01 24.32 28.40
N ALA A 165 10.47 25.41 27.81
CA ALA A 165 9.63 26.55 27.47
C ALA A 165 8.68 26.24 26.29
N VAL A 166 9.16 25.54 25.24
CA VAL A 166 8.34 25.01 24.14
C VAL A 166 7.29 24.04 24.68
N ARG A 167 7.70 23.07 25.51
CA ARG A 167 6.78 22.12 26.16
C ARG A 167 5.70 22.81 26.97
N SER A 168 6.07 23.86 27.70
CA SER A 168 5.12 24.65 28.49
C SER A 168 4.14 25.40 27.60
N ALA A 169 4.59 25.96 26.48
CA ALA A 169 3.71 26.62 25.51
C ALA A 169 2.75 25.63 24.83
N ALA A 170 3.24 24.47 24.39
CA ALA A 170 2.43 23.40 23.84
C ALA A 170 1.36 22.91 24.84
N THR A 171 1.74 22.75 26.11
CA THR A 171 0.79 22.36 27.18
C THR A 171 -0.29 23.41 27.40
N ARG A 172 0.06 24.71 27.37
CA ARG A 172 -0.95 25.79 27.45
C ARG A 172 -1.92 25.75 26.27
N LEU A 173 -1.40 25.59 25.05
CA LEU A 173 -2.21 25.52 23.84
C LEU A 173 -3.20 24.35 23.89
N LEU A 174 -2.75 23.17 24.33
CA LEU A 174 -3.59 21.97 24.49
C LEU A 174 -4.62 22.09 25.62
N GLY A 175 -4.30 22.83 26.69
CA GLY A 175 -5.23 23.09 27.79
C GLY A 175 -6.37 24.04 27.41
N GLY A 176 -6.23 24.79 26.32
CA GLY A 176 -7.25 25.68 25.79
C GLY A 176 -6.69 26.50 24.63
N PHE A 177 -7.25 26.32 23.45
CA PHE A 177 -6.77 27.01 22.26
C PHE A 177 -7.08 28.51 22.33
N THR A 178 -6.06 29.35 22.21
CA THR A 178 -6.20 30.80 22.03
C THR A 178 -5.17 31.30 21.01
N ALA A 179 -5.48 32.43 20.36
CA ALA A 179 -4.52 33.07 19.46
C ALA A 179 -3.22 33.48 20.19
N GLU A 180 -3.32 33.85 21.47
CA GLU A 180 -2.16 34.16 22.32
C GLU A 180 -1.31 32.91 22.59
N ALA A 181 -1.93 31.79 22.96
CA ALA A 181 -1.20 30.54 23.19
C ALA A 181 -0.54 30.00 21.91
N LEU A 182 -1.21 30.17 20.75
CA LEU A 182 -0.62 29.84 19.46
C LEU A 182 0.58 30.75 19.16
N GLY A 183 0.43 32.05 19.40
CA GLY A 183 1.51 33.04 19.25
C GLY A 183 2.70 32.77 20.18
N ASP A 184 2.45 32.34 21.42
CA ASP A 184 3.49 31.94 22.38
C ASP A 184 4.32 30.75 21.91
N LEU A 185 3.68 29.78 21.25
CA LEU A 185 4.35 28.59 20.73
C LEU A 185 5.16 28.95 19.47
N LEU A 186 4.51 29.56 18.48
CA LEU A 186 5.10 29.81 17.17
C LEU A 186 5.98 31.06 17.11
N GLY A 187 5.81 32.01 18.04
CA GLY A 187 6.64 33.22 18.14
C GLY A 187 8.12 32.93 18.46
N ARG A 188 8.45 31.69 18.81
CA ARG A 188 9.82 31.18 18.98
C ARG A 188 10.53 30.97 17.64
N LEU A 189 9.77 30.80 16.55
CA LEU A 189 10.30 30.59 15.21
C LEU A 189 10.75 31.93 14.64
N THR A 190 12.06 32.15 14.59
CA THR A 190 12.66 33.40 14.07
C THR A 190 13.19 33.26 12.65
N GLY A 191 13.34 32.02 12.16
CA GLY A 191 13.91 31.71 10.84
C GLY A 191 12.90 31.35 9.76
N VAL A 192 11.61 31.29 10.09
CA VAL A 192 10.54 30.86 9.17
C VAL A 192 9.38 31.86 9.26
N PRO A 193 8.78 32.28 8.12
CA PRO A 193 7.55 33.07 8.14
C PRO A 193 6.40 32.31 8.81
N VAL A 194 5.66 32.97 9.69
CA VAL A 194 4.52 32.37 10.40
C VAL A 194 3.24 33.15 10.07
N ASP A 195 2.24 32.47 9.49
CA ASP A 195 0.90 33.01 9.26
C ASP A 195 -0.05 32.66 10.41
N LEU A 196 0.09 33.38 11.54
CA LEU A 196 -0.79 33.18 12.70
C LEU A 196 -2.29 33.32 12.36
N PRO A 197 -2.74 34.30 11.53
CA PRO A 197 -4.12 34.36 11.07
C PRO A 197 -4.63 33.06 10.43
N ALA A 198 -3.82 32.36 9.64
CA ALA A 198 -4.22 31.08 9.03
C ALA A 198 -4.51 30.01 10.10
N GLY A 199 -3.65 29.87 11.12
CA GLY A 199 -3.89 28.94 12.23
C GLY A 199 -5.13 29.27 13.04
N VAL A 200 -5.39 30.56 13.30
CA VAL A 200 -6.62 31.02 13.98
C VAL A 200 -7.86 30.72 13.13
N ALA A 201 -7.79 30.83 11.80
CA ALA A 201 -8.89 30.50 10.91
C ALA A 201 -9.22 28.99 10.93
N VAL A 202 -8.21 28.13 11.00
CA VAL A 202 -8.40 26.68 11.17
C VAL A 202 -9.04 26.37 12.52
N ALA A 203 -8.56 26.98 13.61
CA ALA A 203 -9.16 26.80 14.93
C ALA A 203 -10.62 27.27 15.00
N ALA A 204 -10.95 28.37 14.31
CA ALA A 204 -12.33 28.84 14.18
C ALA A 204 -13.21 27.80 13.45
N THR A 205 -12.73 27.30 12.30
CA THR A 205 -13.39 26.28 11.48
C THR A 205 -13.61 24.98 12.26
N ALA A 206 -12.65 24.61 13.10
CA ALA A 206 -12.71 23.39 13.89
C ALA A 206 -13.56 23.49 15.16
N GLY A 207 -14.11 24.66 15.49
CA GLY A 207 -14.92 24.83 16.71
C GLY A 207 -14.10 25.03 17.99
N LEU A 208 -12.81 25.39 17.90
CA LEU A 208 -11.94 25.55 19.09
C LEU A 208 -12.10 26.92 19.78
N LEU A 209 -12.68 27.91 19.09
CA LEU A 209 -12.82 29.27 19.60
C LEU A 209 -14.20 29.54 20.20
N PRO A 210 -14.32 30.49 21.14
CA PRO A 210 -15.62 30.88 21.67
C PRO A 210 -16.59 31.32 20.57
N GLY A 211 -17.80 30.75 20.58
CA GLY A 211 -18.86 31.09 19.61
C GLY A 211 -18.75 30.39 18.26
N THR A 212 -17.73 29.55 18.04
CA THR A 212 -17.69 28.67 16.87
C THR A 212 -18.32 27.31 17.18
N VAL A 213 -18.69 26.58 16.13
CA VAL A 213 -19.40 25.30 16.23
C VAL A 213 -18.49 24.21 15.70
N VAL A 214 -18.38 23.11 16.44
CA VAL A 214 -17.65 21.93 15.99
C VAL A 214 -18.38 21.31 14.79
N PRO A 215 -17.72 21.17 13.63
CA PRO A 215 -18.27 20.51 12.45
C PRO A 215 -18.78 19.10 12.76
N ARG A 216 -19.93 18.76 12.21
CA ARG A 216 -20.48 17.40 12.22
C ARG A 216 -20.97 17.04 10.84
N VAL A 217 -20.76 15.80 10.45
CA VAL A 217 -21.27 15.25 9.19
C VAL A 217 -22.61 14.53 9.42
N PRO A 218 -23.53 14.58 8.46
CA PRO A 218 -24.76 13.79 8.53
C PRO A 218 -24.44 12.28 8.52
N PRO A 219 -25.35 11.43 9.03
CA PRO A 219 -25.19 9.98 8.92
C PRO A 219 -25.17 9.55 7.44
N GLY A 220 -24.33 8.57 7.12
CA GLY A 220 -24.31 7.93 5.81
C GLY A 220 -25.43 6.91 5.64
N THR A 221 -25.33 6.09 4.60
CA THR A 221 -26.30 5.03 4.30
C THR A 221 -25.58 3.85 3.69
N PRO A 222 -25.84 2.60 4.14
CA PRO A 222 -25.18 1.43 3.60
C PRO A 222 -25.61 1.18 2.14
N PRO A 223 -24.72 0.68 1.28
CA PRO A 223 -25.10 0.27 -0.05
C PRO A 223 -26.09 -0.90 0.03
N ALA A 224 -27.06 -0.94 -0.89
CA ALA A 224 -28.04 -2.03 -0.96
C ALA A 224 -27.40 -3.41 -1.17
N ARG A 225 -26.21 -3.43 -1.77
CA ARG A 225 -25.35 -4.61 -1.91
C ARG A 225 -23.90 -4.20 -1.69
N ARG A 226 -23.25 -4.85 -0.73
CA ARG A 226 -21.83 -4.72 -0.49
C ARG A 226 -21.10 -5.95 -1.01
N ARG A 227 -19.88 -5.73 -1.49
CA ARG A 227 -18.93 -6.81 -1.80
C ARG A 227 -17.91 -6.88 -0.68
N VAL A 228 -17.54 -8.10 -0.32
CA VAL A 228 -16.56 -8.40 0.72
C VAL A 228 -15.44 -9.16 0.10
N ARG A 229 -14.21 -8.72 0.32
CA ARG A 229 -13.04 -9.46 -0.12
C ARG A 229 -12.97 -10.79 0.64
N SER A 230 -12.85 -11.88 -0.11
CA SER A 230 -12.70 -13.26 0.41
C SER A 230 -11.31 -13.83 0.20
N LEU A 231 -10.54 -13.28 -0.74
CA LEU A 231 -9.15 -13.65 -0.99
C LEU A 231 -8.28 -12.39 -0.84
N SER A 232 -7.18 -12.48 -0.09
CA SER A 232 -6.11 -11.48 -0.18
C SER A 232 -5.52 -11.48 -1.60
N GLU A 233 -4.77 -10.46 -1.97
CA GLU A 233 -4.07 -10.43 -3.27
C GLU A 233 -3.17 -11.66 -3.43
N SER A 234 -2.32 -11.95 -2.43
CA SER A 234 -1.47 -13.14 -2.39
C SER A 234 -2.28 -14.45 -2.40
N GLY A 235 -3.45 -14.47 -1.77
CA GLY A 235 -4.37 -15.61 -1.81
C GLY A 235 -4.97 -15.85 -3.20
N HIS A 236 -5.28 -14.77 -3.92
CA HIS A 236 -5.78 -14.83 -5.29
C HIS A 236 -4.66 -15.24 -6.26
N GLU A 237 -3.45 -14.73 -6.07
CA GLU A 237 -2.25 -15.17 -6.82
C GLU A 237 -2.00 -16.67 -6.64
N ARG A 238 -1.96 -17.15 -5.39
CA ARG A 238 -1.76 -18.57 -5.11
C ARG A 238 -2.86 -19.44 -5.71
N LEU A 239 -4.12 -18.99 -5.70
CA LEU A 239 -5.22 -19.69 -6.38
C LEU A 239 -4.93 -19.86 -7.88
N VAL A 240 -4.45 -18.82 -8.54
CA VAL A 240 -4.09 -18.86 -9.98
C VAL A 240 -2.87 -19.74 -10.21
N TRP A 241 -1.80 -19.61 -9.42
CA TRP A 241 -0.60 -20.44 -9.57
C TRP A 241 -0.89 -21.93 -9.36
N ASP A 242 -1.77 -22.26 -8.41
CA ASP A 242 -2.27 -23.61 -8.20
C ASP A 242 -3.00 -24.16 -9.43
N ALA A 243 -3.77 -23.31 -10.11
CA ALA A 243 -4.45 -23.69 -11.34
C ALA A 243 -3.46 -23.82 -12.51
N MET A 244 -2.46 -22.94 -12.61
CA MET A 244 -1.38 -23.02 -13.60
C MET A 244 -0.58 -24.32 -13.48
N ARG A 245 -0.29 -24.78 -12.26
CA ARG A 245 0.39 -26.07 -12.01
C ARG A 245 -0.38 -27.29 -12.52
N ARG A 246 -1.70 -27.17 -12.60
CA ARG A 246 -2.60 -28.24 -13.08
C ARG A 246 -2.96 -28.08 -14.56
N GLU A 247 -2.59 -26.96 -15.19
CA GLU A 247 -2.91 -26.68 -16.59
C GLU A 247 -1.97 -27.44 -17.51
N PRO A 248 -2.50 -28.31 -18.39
CA PRO A 248 -1.69 -28.94 -19.42
C PRO A 248 -1.27 -27.89 -20.45
N GLU A 249 0.01 -27.89 -20.82
CA GLU A 249 0.51 -27.00 -21.86
C GLU A 249 -0.15 -27.32 -23.20
N ARG A 250 -0.79 -26.33 -23.81
CA ARG A 250 -1.44 -26.52 -25.12
C ARG A 250 -0.39 -26.52 -26.23
N PRO A 251 -0.47 -27.44 -27.19
CA PRO A 251 0.41 -27.41 -28.35
C PRO A 251 0.26 -26.09 -29.12
N ARG A 252 1.38 -25.39 -29.33
CA ARG A 252 1.48 -24.18 -30.14
C ARG A 252 2.49 -24.37 -31.26
N PRO A 253 2.36 -23.61 -32.37
CA PRO A 253 3.42 -23.55 -33.36
C PRO A 253 4.75 -23.17 -32.72
N VAL A 254 5.82 -23.84 -33.12
CA VAL A 254 7.17 -23.44 -32.73
C VAL A 254 7.46 -22.08 -33.38
N PRO A 255 7.91 -21.06 -32.63
CA PRO A 255 8.28 -19.77 -33.22
C PRO A 255 9.29 -19.94 -34.35
N ALA A 256 9.16 -19.11 -35.39
CA ALA A 256 10.17 -19.08 -36.45
C ALA A 256 11.54 -18.69 -35.86
N PRO A 257 12.66 -19.16 -36.43
CA PRO A 257 13.98 -18.74 -35.99
C PRO A 257 14.12 -17.20 -36.07
N VAL A 258 14.49 -16.58 -34.95
CA VAL A 258 14.71 -15.13 -34.84
C VAL A 258 16.14 -14.85 -34.36
N PRO A 259 16.81 -13.80 -34.87
CA PRO A 259 18.17 -13.45 -34.44
C PRO A 259 18.31 -13.23 -32.93
N ALA A 260 17.25 -12.77 -32.26
CA ALA A 260 17.24 -12.56 -30.82
C ALA A 260 17.51 -13.85 -30.02
N LEU A 261 17.16 -15.02 -30.55
CA LEU A 261 17.49 -16.30 -29.91
C LEU A 261 18.99 -16.59 -30.02
N ASP A 262 19.58 -16.33 -31.19
CA ASP A 262 21.01 -16.52 -31.43
C ASP A 262 21.85 -15.60 -30.53
N ASP A 263 21.42 -14.35 -30.36
CA ASP A 263 22.06 -13.39 -29.46
C ASP A 263 22.04 -13.88 -28.00
N LEU A 264 20.88 -14.35 -27.52
CA LEU A 264 20.75 -14.88 -26.16
C LEU A 264 21.59 -16.15 -25.96
N VAL A 265 21.61 -17.06 -26.94
CA VAL A 265 22.42 -18.28 -26.89
C VAL A 265 23.92 -17.97 -26.91
N ALA A 266 24.35 -17.00 -27.72
CA ALA A 266 25.73 -16.54 -27.74
C ALA A 266 26.14 -15.93 -26.39
N TRP A 267 25.26 -15.13 -25.78
CA TRP A 267 25.46 -14.58 -24.45
C TRP A 267 25.60 -15.69 -23.41
N LEU A 268 24.68 -16.66 -23.37
CA LEU A 268 24.72 -17.78 -22.42
C LEU A 268 26.00 -18.62 -22.55
N ARG A 269 26.42 -18.95 -23.78
CA ARG A 269 27.68 -19.67 -24.01
C ARG A 269 28.90 -18.88 -23.55
N GLY A 270 28.89 -17.57 -23.72
CA GLY A 270 29.93 -16.67 -23.24
C GLY A 270 30.00 -16.54 -21.72
N HIS A 271 28.93 -16.88 -21.01
CA HIS A 271 28.82 -16.87 -19.55
C HIS A 271 28.74 -18.30 -18.96
N ALA A 272 29.15 -19.32 -19.72
CA ALA A 272 29.21 -20.69 -19.23
C ALA A 272 30.26 -20.81 -18.10
N PRO A 273 29.90 -21.26 -16.88
CA PRO A 273 30.83 -21.27 -15.73
C PRO A 273 32.10 -22.09 -15.92
N ALA A 274 32.04 -23.13 -16.77
CA ALA A 274 33.18 -23.99 -17.08
C ALA A 274 33.90 -23.57 -18.37
N GLY A 275 33.45 -22.50 -19.06
CA GLY A 275 33.97 -22.07 -20.34
C GLY A 275 33.77 -23.06 -21.50
N ASP A 276 32.93 -24.09 -21.32
CA ASP A 276 32.65 -25.15 -22.30
C ASP A 276 31.34 -24.96 -23.07
N GLY A 277 30.71 -23.79 -22.89
CA GLY A 277 29.43 -23.43 -23.50
C GLY A 277 28.21 -24.05 -22.82
N ARG A 278 28.36 -24.79 -21.71
CA ARG A 278 27.23 -25.28 -20.91
C ARG A 278 26.69 -24.19 -19.98
N CYS A 279 25.42 -23.84 -20.19
CA CYS A 279 24.72 -22.85 -19.40
C CYS A 279 23.22 -23.20 -19.36
N SER A 280 22.60 -22.97 -18.21
CA SER A 280 21.19 -23.21 -17.92
C SER A 280 20.52 -21.88 -17.57
N LEU A 281 19.56 -21.48 -18.38
CA LEU A 281 18.73 -20.31 -18.13
C LEU A 281 17.32 -20.77 -17.76
N LEU A 282 16.85 -20.42 -16.57
CA LEU A 282 15.45 -20.52 -16.19
C LEU A 282 14.91 -19.10 -16.02
N MET A 283 13.97 -18.70 -16.88
CA MET A 283 13.39 -17.36 -16.86
C MET A 283 11.87 -17.40 -16.83
N TYR A 284 11.34 -16.44 -16.08
CA TYR A 284 9.96 -16.01 -16.12
C TYR A 284 9.90 -14.59 -16.70
N ALA A 285 8.90 -14.32 -17.54
CA ALA A 285 8.61 -12.99 -18.05
C ALA A 285 7.12 -12.78 -18.34
N ASP A 286 6.60 -11.62 -17.94
CA ASP A 286 5.26 -11.15 -18.27
C ASP A 286 5.29 -9.77 -18.94
N SER A 287 4.17 -9.05 -18.90
CA SER A 287 4.01 -7.74 -19.54
C SER A 287 4.91 -6.65 -18.95
N ALA A 288 5.39 -6.80 -17.72
CA ALA A 288 6.16 -5.77 -17.01
C ALA A 288 7.39 -6.31 -16.25
N SER A 289 7.35 -7.56 -15.78
CA SER A 289 8.33 -8.16 -14.87
C SER A 289 9.10 -9.32 -15.52
N THR A 290 10.30 -9.53 -15.01
CA THR A 290 11.16 -10.68 -15.31
C THR A 290 11.75 -11.22 -14.02
N ALA A 291 11.92 -12.55 -13.95
CA ALA A 291 12.63 -13.20 -12.85
C ALA A 291 13.49 -14.35 -13.39
N ALA A 292 14.60 -14.63 -12.72
CA ALA A 292 15.47 -15.78 -13.00
C ALA A 292 15.52 -16.72 -11.80
N GLN A 293 15.71 -18.01 -12.08
CA GLN A 293 16.11 -19.01 -11.08
C GLN A 293 17.40 -19.71 -11.51
N GLU A 294 18.15 -20.21 -10.54
CA GLU A 294 19.36 -20.98 -10.81
C GLU A 294 19.01 -22.32 -11.48
N GLY A 295 19.60 -22.56 -12.65
CA GLY A 295 19.58 -23.87 -13.30
C GLY A 295 20.76 -24.75 -12.87
N GLU A 296 21.00 -25.85 -13.58
CA GLU A 296 22.13 -26.76 -13.29
C GLU A 296 23.50 -26.07 -13.49
N HIS A 297 23.57 -25.21 -14.50
CA HIS A 297 24.77 -24.44 -14.85
C HIS A 297 24.42 -22.95 -15.04
N PRO A 298 24.14 -22.18 -13.97
CA PRO A 298 23.68 -20.79 -14.10
C PRO A 298 24.78 -19.91 -14.74
N PRO A 299 24.43 -18.84 -15.46
CA PRO A 299 25.41 -17.96 -16.09
C PRO A 299 26.35 -17.33 -15.04
N GLU A 300 27.65 -17.36 -15.31
CA GLU A 300 28.68 -16.79 -14.42
C GLU A 300 28.73 -15.26 -14.54
N GLU A 301 28.83 -14.58 -13.40
CA GLU A 301 29.07 -13.13 -13.37
C GLU A 301 30.49 -12.80 -13.81
N ARG A 302 30.63 -11.80 -14.70
CA ARG A 302 31.95 -11.35 -15.12
C ARG A 302 32.66 -10.60 -13.98
N PRO A 303 33.98 -10.77 -13.82
CA PRO A 303 34.73 -10.00 -12.84
C PRO A 303 34.60 -8.50 -13.07
N GLY A 304 34.01 -7.78 -12.11
CA GLY A 304 33.82 -6.33 -12.15
C GLY A 304 32.42 -5.88 -12.55
N ASP A 305 31.59 -6.79 -13.08
CA ASP A 305 30.17 -6.56 -13.27
C ASP A 305 29.44 -7.01 -11.99
N GLY A 306 28.55 -6.18 -11.45
CA GLY A 306 27.68 -6.60 -10.36
C GLY A 306 26.50 -7.40 -10.90
N TRP A 307 25.96 -8.33 -10.11
CA TRP A 307 24.73 -9.09 -10.39
C TRP A 307 23.64 -8.28 -11.11
N ALA A 308 23.35 -7.07 -10.63
CA ALA A 308 22.30 -6.21 -11.18
C ALA A 308 22.54 -5.82 -12.65
N ALA A 309 23.79 -5.58 -13.06
CA ALA A 309 24.13 -5.23 -14.44
C ALA A 309 23.99 -6.44 -15.37
N SER A 310 24.51 -7.60 -14.94
CA SER A 310 24.37 -8.87 -15.66
C SER A 310 22.91 -9.28 -15.81
N PHE A 311 22.10 -9.13 -14.76
CA PHE A 311 20.68 -9.44 -14.79
C PHE A 311 19.88 -8.47 -15.68
N ALA A 312 20.26 -7.19 -15.73
CA ALA A 312 19.65 -6.22 -16.64
C ALA A 312 19.92 -6.57 -18.11
N GLU A 313 21.17 -6.89 -18.46
CA GLU A 313 21.53 -7.31 -19.83
C GLU A 313 20.78 -8.59 -20.24
N LEU A 314 20.74 -9.59 -19.35
CA LEU A 314 20.00 -10.83 -19.56
C LEU A 314 18.50 -10.56 -19.74
N SER A 315 17.90 -9.72 -18.89
CA SER A 315 16.49 -9.35 -18.99
C SER A 315 16.17 -8.67 -20.32
N ASP A 316 17.06 -7.81 -20.82
CA ASP A 316 16.88 -7.15 -22.12
C ASP A 316 16.96 -8.15 -23.29
N LEU A 317 17.90 -9.09 -23.26
CA LEU A 317 18.00 -10.16 -24.26
C LEU A 317 16.73 -11.02 -24.27
N VAL A 318 16.25 -11.41 -23.10
CA VAL A 318 15.04 -12.23 -22.93
C VAL A 318 13.79 -11.48 -23.40
N ARG A 319 13.66 -10.18 -23.09
CA ARG A 319 12.55 -9.36 -23.60
C ARG A 319 12.58 -9.22 -25.12
N ARG A 320 13.75 -8.97 -25.72
CA ARG A 320 13.90 -8.93 -27.19
C ARG A 320 13.46 -10.24 -27.85
N LEU A 321 13.86 -11.38 -27.27
CA LEU A 321 13.41 -12.69 -27.75
C LEU A 321 11.89 -12.84 -27.61
N ARG A 322 11.36 -12.52 -26.44
CA ARG A 322 9.93 -12.62 -26.14
C ARG A 322 9.07 -11.78 -27.08
N ASP A 323 9.53 -10.59 -27.42
CA ASP A 323 8.85 -9.69 -28.35
C ASP A 323 8.96 -10.17 -29.80
N ALA A 324 10.11 -10.68 -30.21
CA ALA A 324 10.32 -11.23 -31.55
C ALA A 324 9.52 -12.52 -31.81
N GLU A 325 9.25 -13.30 -30.76
CA GLU A 325 8.44 -14.52 -30.81
C GLU A 325 6.96 -14.30 -30.50
N ALA A 326 6.54 -13.06 -30.26
CA ALA A 326 5.16 -12.74 -29.96
C ALA A 326 4.25 -13.04 -31.16
N ASP A 327 3.11 -13.66 -30.90
CA ASP A 327 2.07 -13.91 -31.91
C ASP A 327 0.77 -13.19 -31.51
N GLU A 328 0.12 -12.56 -32.47
CA GLU A 328 -1.12 -11.81 -32.24
C GLU A 328 -2.28 -12.71 -31.79
N SER A 329 -2.26 -14.00 -32.13
CA SER A 329 -3.34 -14.94 -31.83
C SER A 329 -3.13 -15.66 -30.49
N HIS A 330 -1.97 -16.26 -30.27
CA HIS A 330 -1.71 -17.10 -29.09
C HIS A 330 -0.82 -16.45 -28.04
N GLY A 331 -0.35 -15.22 -28.29
CA GLY A 331 0.41 -14.40 -27.36
C GLY A 331 1.84 -14.89 -27.16
N ARG A 332 2.46 -14.37 -26.09
CA ARG A 332 3.84 -14.64 -25.67
C ARG A 332 3.90 -15.78 -24.66
N TRP A 333 5.06 -16.43 -24.59
CA TRP A 333 5.35 -17.39 -23.51
C TRP A 333 5.54 -16.65 -22.17
N LEU A 334 5.31 -17.38 -21.08
CA LEU A 334 5.45 -16.92 -19.69
C LEU A 334 6.76 -17.44 -19.07
N PHE A 335 7.12 -18.69 -19.37
CA PHE A 335 8.36 -19.29 -18.88
C PHE A 335 9.23 -19.76 -20.04
N LEU A 336 10.54 -19.62 -19.87
CA LEU A 336 11.57 -20.00 -20.82
C LEU A 336 12.67 -20.78 -20.09
N ARG A 337 12.99 -21.96 -20.59
CA ARG A 337 14.20 -22.69 -20.24
C ARG A 337 15.10 -22.83 -21.45
N ILE A 338 16.36 -22.46 -21.33
CA ILE A 338 17.39 -22.70 -22.35
C ILE A 338 18.54 -23.47 -21.72
N GLU A 339 18.89 -24.60 -22.33
CA GLU A 339 20.13 -25.32 -22.01
C GLU A 339 21.06 -25.24 -23.22
N THR A 340 22.27 -24.74 -23.02
CA THR A 340 23.30 -24.68 -24.06
C THR A 340 24.37 -25.74 -23.83
N THR A 341 25.01 -26.15 -24.92
CA THR A 341 26.36 -26.72 -24.92
C THR A 341 27.20 -25.98 -25.96
N ALA A 342 28.47 -26.37 -26.16
CA ALA A 342 29.30 -25.87 -27.26
C ALA A 342 28.66 -26.01 -28.65
N GLY A 343 27.84 -27.06 -28.89
CA GLY A 343 27.31 -27.38 -30.22
C GLY A 343 25.79 -27.46 -30.32
N THR A 344 25.08 -27.56 -29.20
CA THR A 344 23.62 -27.74 -29.18
C THR A 344 22.95 -26.68 -28.31
N VAL A 345 21.66 -26.49 -28.55
CA VAL A 345 20.77 -25.70 -27.70
C VAL A 345 19.44 -26.44 -27.61
N THR A 346 18.88 -26.51 -26.41
CA THR A 346 17.48 -26.90 -26.22
C THR A 346 16.73 -25.72 -25.64
N VAL A 347 15.49 -25.52 -26.12
CA VAL A 347 14.64 -24.41 -25.69
C VAL A 347 13.25 -24.96 -25.38
N ASP A 348 12.79 -24.74 -24.16
CA ASP A 348 11.45 -25.08 -23.68
C ASP A 348 10.71 -23.79 -23.34
N ARG A 349 9.48 -23.65 -23.83
CA ARG A 349 8.62 -22.48 -23.63
C ARG A 349 7.31 -22.94 -23.02
N ARG A 350 6.84 -22.25 -22.00
CA ARG A 350 5.51 -22.48 -21.42
C ARG A 350 4.67 -21.23 -21.52
N TYR A 351 3.45 -21.39 -22.01
CA TYR A 351 2.51 -20.29 -22.22
C TYR A 351 1.34 -20.37 -21.23
N ASP A 352 1.01 -21.58 -20.74
CA ASP A 352 -0.21 -21.82 -19.96
C ASP A 352 0.09 -22.39 -18.58
N GLY A 353 1.01 -23.37 -18.51
CA GLY A 353 1.28 -24.12 -17.30
C GLY A 353 2.47 -23.58 -16.51
N TRP A 354 2.45 -23.82 -15.21
CA TRP A 354 3.62 -23.65 -14.35
C TRP A 354 4.56 -24.86 -14.55
N PRO A 355 5.78 -24.69 -15.07
CA PRO A 355 6.66 -25.82 -15.35
C PRO A 355 7.19 -26.49 -14.08
N ASP A 356 7.43 -27.80 -14.16
CA ASP A 356 8.01 -28.61 -13.08
C ASP A 356 9.44 -28.21 -12.71
N TRP A 357 10.16 -27.59 -13.65
CA TRP A 357 11.50 -27.08 -13.48
C TRP A 357 11.58 -25.67 -12.87
N TRP A 358 10.45 -24.99 -12.66
CA TRP A 358 10.41 -23.68 -11.97
C TRP A 358 9.95 -23.87 -10.53
N ALA A 359 10.83 -23.62 -9.58
CA ALA A 359 10.52 -23.81 -8.17
C ALA A 359 9.48 -22.79 -7.69
N ASP A 360 8.50 -23.26 -6.93
CA ASP A 360 7.65 -22.38 -6.12
C ASP A 360 8.34 -22.13 -4.79
N ASN A 361 8.99 -20.98 -4.68
CA ASN A 361 9.65 -20.53 -3.46
C ASN A 361 8.74 -19.64 -2.59
N GLY A 362 7.46 -19.46 -2.96
CA GLY A 362 6.50 -18.61 -2.25
C GLY A 362 6.25 -17.25 -2.90
N PRO A 363 7.24 -16.34 -3.02
CA PRO A 363 7.00 -14.97 -3.48
C PRO A 363 7.35 -14.73 -4.97
N SER A 364 7.87 -15.71 -5.71
CA SER A 364 8.31 -15.51 -7.10
C SER A 364 7.43 -16.24 -8.12
N GLY A 365 6.24 -15.69 -8.32
CA GLY A 365 5.32 -16.11 -9.36
C GLY A 365 4.83 -14.95 -10.21
N PRO A 366 4.06 -15.24 -11.25
CA PRO A 366 3.45 -14.20 -12.07
C PRO A 366 2.40 -13.38 -11.30
N TRP A 367 2.51 -12.06 -11.39
CA TRP A 367 1.56 -11.12 -10.78
C TRP A 367 0.22 -11.15 -11.51
N LEU A 368 -0.89 -11.09 -10.77
CA LEU A 368 -2.25 -11.18 -11.34
C LEU A 368 -2.52 -10.13 -12.42
N GLY A 369 -2.13 -8.88 -12.18
CA GLY A 369 -2.33 -7.78 -13.13
C GLY A 369 -1.61 -7.99 -14.46
N ASN A 370 -0.38 -8.53 -14.39
CA ASN A 370 0.40 -8.82 -15.58
C ASN A 370 -0.14 -10.04 -16.33
N LEU A 371 -0.52 -11.10 -15.62
CA LEU A 371 -1.21 -12.24 -16.23
C LEU A 371 -2.51 -11.83 -16.92
N ARG A 372 -3.30 -10.93 -16.32
CA ARG A 372 -4.53 -10.41 -16.95
C ARG A 372 -4.24 -9.73 -18.27
N THR A 373 -3.20 -8.92 -18.33
CA THR A 373 -2.75 -8.25 -19.56
C THR A 373 -2.30 -9.28 -20.60
N GLU A 374 -1.44 -10.20 -20.21
CA GLU A 374 -0.88 -11.25 -21.07
C GLU A 374 -1.96 -12.17 -21.65
N ILE A 375 -2.83 -12.71 -20.80
CA ILE A 375 -3.88 -13.64 -21.22
C ILE A 375 -5.01 -12.91 -21.94
N GLY A 376 -5.30 -11.67 -21.56
CA GLY A 376 -6.30 -10.82 -22.20
C GLY A 376 -6.00 -10.54 -23.68
N SER A 377 -4.71 -10.45 -24.02
CA SER A 377 -4.24 -10.22 -25.40
C SER A 377 -4.46 -11.41 -26.34
N ARG A 378 -4.63 -12.63 -25.80
CA ARG A 378 -4.79 -13.86 -26.60
C ARG A 378 -6.21 -14.00 -27.14
N GLU A 379 -6.34 -14.60 -28.32
CA GLU A 379 -7.64 -15.10 -28.81
C GLU A 379 -8.24 -16.11 -27.83
N ALA A 380 -9.58 -16.15 -27.74
CA ALA A 380 -10.31 -16.96 -26.77
C ALA A 380 -9.89 -18.45 -26.75
N ARG A 381 -9.59 -19.04 -27.90
CA ARG A 381 -9.15 -20.46 -28.02
C ARG A 381 -7.77 -20.74 -27.39
N TRP A 382 -6.93 -19.71 -27.27
CA TRP A 382 -5.58 -19.79 -26.72
C TRP A 382 -5.47 -19.36 -25.26
N ARG A 383 -6.60 -18.97 -24.66
CA ARG A 383 -6.66 -18.67 -23.22
C ARG A 383 -6.70 -19.98 -22.42
N PRO A 384 -5.84 -20.12 -21.40
CA PRO A 384 -5.79 -21.31 -20.55
C PRO A 384 -7.08 -21.46 -19.74
N SER A 385 -7.32 -22.65 -19.17
CA SER A 385 -8.57 -22.91 -18.43
C SER A 385 -8.69 -22.08 -17.15
N TRP A 386 -7.57 -21.63 -16.60
CA TRP A 386 -7.51 -20.75 -15.43
C TRP A 386 -7.72 -19.26 -15.74
N ALA A 387 -7.85 -18.86 -17.02
CA ALA A 387 -8.05 -17.45 -17.39
C ALA A 387 -9.24 -16.77 -16.68
N PRO A 388 -10.40 -17.42 -16.44
CA PRO A 388 -11.49 -16.82 -15.67
C PRO A 388 -11.12 -16.48 -14.22
N LEU A 389 -10.10 -17.14 -13.65
CA LEU A 389 -9.61 -16.84 -12.31
C LEU A 389 -8.88 -15.50 -12.25
N LEU A 390 -8.54 -14.85 -13.37
CA LEU A 390 -7.89 -13.53 -13.39
C LEU A 390 -8.88 -12.37 -13.20
N ASP A 391 -10.17 -12.66 -13.21
CA ASP A 391 -11.21 -11.66 -12.95
C ASP A 391 -11.10 -11.18 -11.50
N PRO A 392 -10.94 -9.86 -11.25
CA PRO A 392 -10.95 -9.30 -9.90
C PRO A 392 -12.14 -9.76 -9.06
N GLU A 393 -13.30 -10.01 -9.66
CA GLU A 393 -14.51 -10.44 -8.94
C GLU A 393 -14.35 -11.78 -8.23
N VAL A 394 -13.40 -12.63 -8.64
CA VAL A 394 -13.09 -13.90 -7.96
C VAL A 394 -12.62 -13.69 -6.53
N ALA A 395 -11.96 -12.57 -6.24
CA ALA A 395 -11.51 -12.23 -4.91
C ALA A 395 -12.66 -11.76 -3.99
N TYR A 396 -13.87 -11.55 -4.50
CA TYR A 396 -14.97 -10.98 -3.73
C TYR A 396 -16.18 -11.93 -3.66
N ARG A 397 -16.91 -11.81 -2.56
CA ARG A 397 -18.22 -12.42 -2.36
C ARG A 397 -19.26 -11.34 -2.02
N PRO A 398 -20.55 -11.59 -2.29
CA PRO A 398 -21.62 -10.78 -1.71
C PRO A 398 -21.53 -10.81 -0.18
N ALA A 399 -21.73 -9.64 0.45
CA ALA A 399 -21.81 -9.50 1.90
C ALA A 399 -23.02 -10.22 2.48
#